data_AF-A0A937XR37-F1
#
_entry.id   AF-A0A937XR37-F1
#
_cell.length_a   1.000
_cell.length_b   1.000
_cell.length_c   1.000
_cell.angle_alpha   90.00
_cell.angle_beta   90.00
_cell.angle_gamma   90.00
#
_symmetry.space_group_name_H-M   'P 1'
#
loop_
_entity.id
_entity.type
_entity.pdbx_description
1 polymer ?
#
loop_
_entity_poly.entity_id
_entity_poly.type
_entity_poly.pdbx_seq_one_letter_code
_entity_poly.pdbx_strand_id
1 'polypeptide(L)'
;MKRFPALAGEEGLASGFYRLAGVPLAGRSCAGLACFAARADDPARWADAARAPQVHCLGQCYAAPANADSNPRPHVECRAPEVVLLGNVLRGGARTLAQY
;
A
#
# COMPACT_ATOMS: atom_id res chain seq x y z
N MET A 1 7.09 -34.29 -27.89
CA MET A 1 6.59 -32.90 -27.81
C MET A 1 5.08 -32.93 -27.63
N LYS A 2 4.56 -32.78 -26.41
CA LYS A 2 3.11 -32.60 -26.18
C LYS A 2 2.85 -31.09 -26.12
N ARG A 3 2.12 -30.57 -27.10
CA ARG A 3 1.57 -29.21 -27.05
C ARG A 3 0.42 -29.21 -26.05
N PHE A 4 0.50 -28.38 -25.03
CA PHE A 4 -0.62 -28.07 -24.16
C PHE A 4 -1.49 -27.03 -24.85
N PRO A 5 -2.83 -27.21 -24.91
CA PRO A 5 -3.71 -26.20 -25.46
C PRO A 5 -3.70 -24.95 -24.57
N ALA A 6 -3.74 -23.77 -25.19
CA ALA A 6 -3.94 -22.51 -24.49
C ALA A 6 -5.31 -22.54 -23.79
N LEU A 7 -5.32 -22.33 -22.48
CA LEU A 7 -6.54 -22.18 -21.69
C LEU A 7 -7.18 -20.83 -22.00
N ALA A 8 -7.94 -20.77 -23.09
CA ALA A 8 -8.96 -19.73 -23.27
C ALA A 8 -10.16 -20.14 -22.40
N GLY A 9 -10.32 -19.53 -21.22
CA GLY A 9 -11.47 -19.81 -20.35
C GLY A 9 -11.41 -19.36 -18.90
N GLU A 10 -10.27 -18.91 -18.38
CA GLU A 10 -10.09 -18.55 -16.94
C GLU A 10 -10.15 -17.03 -16.68
N GLU A 11 -10.45 -16.19 -17.68
CA GLU A 11 -10.45 -14.73 -17.52
C GLU A 11 -11.75 -14.17 -16.89
N GLY A 12 -12.82 -14.95 -16.81
CA GLY A 12 -14.16 -14.48 -16.38
C GLY A 12 -14.48 -14.63 -14.88
N LEU A 13 -13.91 -15.64 -14.20
CA LEU A 13 -14.22 -15.93 -12.79
C LEU A 13 -13.31 -15.16 -11.82
N ALA A 14 -12.01 -15.13 -12.09
CA ALA A 14 -11.05 -14.38 -11.27
C ALA A 14 -11.29 -12.86 -11.34
N SER A 15 -11.68 -12.34 -12.51
CA SER A 15 -11.97 -10.92 -12.69
C SER A 15 -13.21 -10.44 -11.90
N GLY A 16 -14.22 -11.30 -11.73
CA GLY A 16 -15.37 -11.02 -10.86
C GLY A 16 -15.09 -11.15 -9.36
N PHE A 17 -14.11 -11.99 -8.99
CA PHE A 17 -13.74 -12.21 -7.58
C PHE A 17 -12.92 -11.05 -6.99
N TYR A 18 -11.94 -10.54 -7.74
CA TYR A 18 -11.12 -9.42 -7.28
C TYR A 18 -11.81 -8.09 -7.60
N ARG A 19 -12.27 -7.37 -6.56
CA ARG A 19 -12.92 -6.04 -6.71
C ARG A 19 -12.13 -5.04 -7.56
N LEU A 20 -10.81 -5.12 -7.55
CA LEU A 20 -9.91 -4.23 -8.28
C LEU A 20 -9.33 -4.87 -9.55
N ALA A 21 -9.87 -6.00 -10.01
CA ALA A 21 -9.45 -6.61 -11.27
C ALA A 21 -9.57 -5.61 -12.43
N GLY A 22 -8.48 -5.39 -13.16
CA GLY A 22 -8.44 -4.42 -14.25
C GLY A 22 -8.53 -2.94 -13.83
N VAL A 23 -8.58 -2.64 -12.53
CA VAL A 23 -8.60 -1.26 -12.03
C VAL A 23 -7.17 -0.76 -11.87
N PRO A 24 -6.73 0.27 -12.61
CA PRO A 24 -5.42 0.87 -12.40
C PRO A 24 -5.38 1.55 -11.03
N LEU A 25 -4.33 1.25 -10.25
CA LEU A 25 -4.09 1.89 -8.96
C LEU A 25 -3.41 3.25 -9.10
N ALA A 26 -2.76 3.54 -10.24
CA ALA A 26 -2.11 4.82 -10.49
C ALA A 26 -3.05 5.99 -10.22
N GLY A 27 -2.57 7.00 -9.49
CA GLY A 27 -3.33 8.17 -9.07
C GLY A 27 -4.38 7.93 -7.99
N ARG A 28 -4.62 6.69 -7.54
CA ARG A 28 -5.67 6.40 -6.56
C ARG A 28 -5.20 6.70 -5.13
N SER A 29 -6.08 7.37 -4.40
CA SER A 29 -5.91 7.70 -2.99
C SER A 29 -6.60 6.65 -2.09
N CYS A 30 -6.04 6.42 -0.91
CA CYS A 30 -6.52 5.40 0.02
C CYS A 30 -7.76 5.85 0.78
N ALA A 31 -8.82 5.04 0.71
CA ALA A 31 -10.08 5.19 1.47
C ALA A 31 -10.11 4.33 2.74
N GLY A 32 -8.96 3.89 3.24
CA GLY A 32 -8.84 3.06 4.44
C GLY A 32 -8.98 3.86 5.74
N LEU A 33 -9.17 3.17 6.86
CA LEU A 33 -9.42 3.77 8.18
C LEU A 33 -8.34 4.79 8.60
N ALA A 34 -7.05 4.46 8.43
CA ALA A 34 -5.96 5.38 8.77
C ALA A 34 -6.00 6.67 7.92
N CYS A 35 -6.37 6.57 6.64
CA CYS A 35 -6.49 7.72 5.75
C CYS A 35 -7.76 8.54 6.03
N PHE A 36 -8.84 7.89 6.48
CA PHE A 36 -10.01 8.60 7.01
C PHE A 36 -9.66 9.37 8.29
N ALA A 37 -8.87 8.78 9.19
CA ALA A 37 -8.43 9.45 10.41
C ALA A 37 -7.60 10.72 10.10
N ALA A 38 -6.72 10.64 9.10
CA ALA A 38 -5.89 11.76 8.63
C ALA A 38 -6.56 12.68 7.60
N ARG A 39 -7.87 12.54 7.32
CA ARG A 39 -8.56 13.28 6.24
C ARG A 39 -8.48 14.80 6.33
N ALA A 40 -8.25 15.33 7.53
CA ALA A 40 -8.12 16.77 7.75
C ALA A 40 -6.77 17.32 7.23
N ASP A 41 -5.74 16.47 7.13
CA ASP A 41 -4.39 16.85 6.71
C ASP A 41 -4.33 17.09 5.19
N ASP A 42 -5.15 16.36 4.41
CA ASP A 42 -5.34 16.59 2.97
C ASP A 42 -6.79 16.30 2.57
N PRO A 43 -7.72 17.27 2.75
CA PRO A 43 -9.14 17.09 2.46
C PRO A 43 -9.42 16.81 0.98
N ALA A 44 -8.61 17.36 0.07
CA ALA A 44 -8.76 17.15 -1.37
C ALA A 44 -8.45 15.70 -1.73
N ARG A 45 -7.34 15.16 -1.20
CA ARG A 45 -6.98 13.75 -1.39
C ARG A 45 -7.99 12.79 -0.80
N TRP A 46 -8.58 13.12 0.36
CA TRP A 46 -9.67 12.33 0.92
C TRP A 46 -10.93 12.36 0.06
N ALA A 47 -11.32 13.54 -0.44
CA ALA A 47 -12.46 13.68 -1.35
C ALA A 47 -12.27 12.82 -2.62
N ASP A 48 -11.04 12.73 -3.14
CA ASP A 48 -10.70 11.82 -4.24
C ASP A 48 -10.77 10.35 -3.85
N ALA A 49 -10.25 9.98 -2.67
CA ALA A 49 -10.29 8.61 -2.18
C ALA A 49 -11.71 8.08 -1.99
N ALA A 50 -12.66 8.94 -1.62
CA ALA A 50 -14.06 8.56 -1.43
C ALA A 50 -14.77 8.15 -2.73
N ARG A 51 -14.23 8.51 -3.91
CA ARG A 51 -14.81 8.19 -5.22
C ARG A 51 -14.59 6.72 -5.60
N ALA A 52 -15.54 6.13 -6.31
CA ALA A 52 -15.41 4.76 -6.81
C ALA A 52 -14.41 4.66 -8.00
N PRO A 53 -13.79 3.48 -8.21
CA PRO A 53 -13.66 2.38 -7.24
C PRO A 53 -12.76 2.78 -6.07
N GLN A 54 -13.20 2.47 -4.85
CA GLN A 54 -12.45 2.77 -3.65
C GLN A 54 -11.28 1.79 -3.47
N VAL A 55 -10.09 2.34 -3.23
CA VAL A 55 -8.90 1.57 -2.89
C VAL A 55 -8.72 1.64 -1.39
N HIS A 56 -8.80 0.50 -0.71
CA HIS A 56 -8.56 0.40 0.72
C HIS A 56 -7.19 -0.20 0.98
N CYS A 57 -6.46 0.43 1.89
CA CYS A 57 -5.13 0.03 2.35
C CYS A 57 -4.06 0.01 1.24
N LEU A 58 -3.13 0.95 1.31
CA LEU A 58 -1.92 0.96 0.48
C LEU A 58 -0.66 0.55 1.25
N GLY A 59 -0.80 0.11 2.51
CA GLY A 59 0.34 -0.22 3.38
C GLY A 59 1.18 0.99 3.82
N GLN A 60 0.69 2.21 3.58
CA GLN A 60 1.41 3.47 3.81
C GLN A 60 0.75 4.34 4.89
N CYS A 61 0.21 3.72 5.95
CA CYS A 61 -0.52 4.43 6.99
C CYS A 61 0.32 5.51 7.72
N TYR A 62 1.64 5.36 7.73
CA TYR A 62 2.58 6.34 8.28
C TYR A 62 2.66 7.64 7.47
N ALA A 63 2.12 7.64 6.24
CA ALA A 63 2.04 8.79 5.33
C ALA A 63 0.60 9.06 4.91
N ALA A 64 -0.35 8.80 5.80
CA ALA A 64 -1.76 9.06 5.55
C ALA A 64 -2.04 10.58 5.40
N PRO A 65 -2.99 11.01 4.54
CA PRO A 65 -3.73 10.17 3.59
C PRO A 65 -2.82 9.70 2.42
N ALA A 66 -2.79 8.39 2.17
CA ALA A 66 -1.85 7.78 1.24
C ALA A 66 -2.35 7.81 -0.21
N ASN A 67 -1.43 7.76 -1.16
CA ASN A 67 -1.70 7.67 -2.60
C ASN A 67 -0.76 6.65 -3.25
N ALA A 68 -1.27 5.90 -4.22
CA ALA A 68 -0.56 4.78 -4.84
C ALA A 68 0.73 5.19 -5.60
N ASP A 69 0.81 6.44 -6.04
CA ASP A 69 2.00 6.97 -6.73
C ASP A 69 3.05 7.50 -5.75
N SER A 70 2.68 7.64 -4.47
CA SER A 70 3.61 8.04 -3.42
C SER A 70 4.24 6.82 -2.77
N ASN A 71 5.53 6.87 -2.47
CA ASN A 71 6.20 5.87 -1.64
C ASN A 71 7.25 6.53 -0.72
N PRO A 72 6.83 7.44 0.17
CA PRO A 72 7.75 8.07 1.10
C PRO A 72 8.34 7.01 2.04
N ARG A 73 9.61 7.19 2.43
CA ARG A 73 10.16 6.37 3.51
C ARG A 73 9.53 6.80 4.84
N PRO A 74 9.14 5.86 5.72
CA PRO A 74 8.74 6.20 7.07
C PRO A 74 9.85 6.95 7.79
N HIS A 75 9.49 8.01 8.51
CA HIS A 75 10.39 8.60 9.51
C HIS A 75 10.46 7.66 10.72
N VAL A 76 11.68 7.32 11.13
CA VAL A 76 11.92 6.45 12.29
C VAL A 76 12.93 7.13 13.19
N GLU A 77 12.56 7.32 14.46
CA GLU A 77 13.42 7.93 15.47
C GLU A 77 13.26 7.25 16.83
N CYS A 78 14.30 7.33 17.67
CA CYS A 78 14.24 6.94 19.07
C CYS A 78 14.12 8.18 19.94
N ARG A 79 13.08 8.24 20.76
CA ARG A 79 12.91 9.30 21.77
C ARG A 79 13.32 8.85 23.18
N ALA A 80 13.74 7.60 23.34
CA ALA A 80 14.28 7.08 24.59
C ALA A 80 15.80 7.28 24.66
N PRO A 81 16.39 7.33 25.86
CA PRO A 81 17.85 7.40 26.02
C PRO A 81 18.59 6.24 25.35
N GLU A 82 17.97 5.06 25.31
CA GLU A 82 18.53 3.85 24.72
C GLU A 82 17.48 3.08 23.92
N VAL A 83 17.92 2.45 22.84
CA VAL A 83 17.07 1.64 21.96
C VAL A 83 17.11 0.19 22.42
N VAL A 84 15.98 -0.33 22.91
CA VAL A 84 15.88 -1.71 23.41
C VAL A 84 15.67 -2.73 22.29
N LEU A 85 14.88 -2.37 21.27
CA LEU A 85 14.55 -3.25 20.14
C LEU A 85 14.64 -2.49 18.82
N LEU A 86 14.91 -3.24 17.74
CA LEU A 86 14.85 -2.73 16.37
C LEU A 86 15.76 -1.52 16.09
N GLY A 87 16.90 -1.41 16.80
CA GLY A 87 17.88 -0.35 16.54
C GLY A 87 18.49 -0.40 15.13
N ASN A 88 18.41 -1.54 14.45
CA ASN A 88 18.73 -1.66 13.03
C ASN A 88 17.76 -0.86 12.14
N VAL A 89 16.48 -0.71 12.51
CA VAL A 89 15.49 0.06 11.74
C VAL A 89 15.84 1.55 11.73
N LEU A 90 16.36 2.08 12.84
CA LEU A 90 16.89 3.46 12.91
C LEU A 90 18.05 3.69 11.93
N ARG A 91 18.83 2.65 11.64
CA ARG A 91 19.92 2.67 10.65
C ARG A 91 19.46 2.32 9.24
N GLY A 92 18.15 2.29 8.99
CA GLY A 92 17.57 2.00 7.68
C GLY A 92 17.19 0.55 7.43
N GLY A 93 17.18 -0.29 8.47
CA GLY A 93 16.78 -1.70 8.43
C GLY A 93 17.79 -2.63 7.76
N ALA A 94 17.54 -3.95 7.85
CA ALA A 94 18.30 -4.94 7.09
C ALA A 94 17.86 -4.93 5.61
N ARG A 95 18.82 -4.95 4.68
CA ARG A 95 18.54 -5.02 3.23
C ARG A 95 18.69 -6.42 2.66
N THR A 96 19.23 -7.33 3.47
CA THR A 96 19.42 -8.74 3.14
C THR A 96 19.19 -9.57 4.40
N LEU A 97 18.89 -10.86 4.24
CA LEU A 97 18.75 -11.77 5.37
C LEU A 97 20.06 -11.93 6.16
N ALA A 98 21.21 -11.87 5.48
CA ALA A 98 22.52 -11.94 6.14
C ALA A 98 22.84 -10.71 7.01
N GLN A 99 22.15 -9.58 6.79
CA GLN A 99 22.26 -8.36 7.58
C GLN A 99 21.21 -8.26 8.69
N TYR A 100 20.29 -9.24 8.77
CA TYR A 100 19.26 -9.30 9.81
C TYR A 100 19.83 -10.00 11.05
#